data_AF-U5E8V6-F1
#
_entry.id   AF-U5E8V6-F1
#
_cell.length_a   1.000
_cell.length_b   1.000
_cell.length_c   1.000
_cell.angle_alpha   90.00
_cell.angle_beta   90.00
_cell.angle_gamma   90.00
#
_symmetry.space_group_name_H-M   'P 1'
#
loop_
_entity.id
_entity.type
_entity.pdbx_description
1 polymer ?
#
loop_
_entity_poly.entity_id
_entity_poly.type
_entity_poly.pdbx_seq_one_letter_code
_entity_poly.pdbx_strand_id
1 'polypeptide(L)'
;MTERNERVWIDKQHPAIFKALSATAAEIRAAAAAAGIDRRLIELINLRVSQINGCPYCLDVHEHAGLGAGLSAQEIAVLPAWRRGGTYSAADRAALGLAEAVTTLPDEERTDREYEIAREHWSEEQISVIIWVAVAIGAFNRVSILSAHPVPVRKERKKMTEQPTPAAQPSTGEPERRVVRNEEKNRYDVFYDGELAGFTEYVERDNDTDFVHTEIDGAYAGKGLGSVLARLAVEDVIARGRTITAHCPFIRGWLDKHPEYDAHVVGKGIAK
;
A
#
# COMPACT_ATOMS: atom_id res chain seq x y z
N MET A 1 -36.76 9.77 -1.93
CA MET A 1 -36.35 9.76 -0.51
C MET A 1 -34.83 9.80 -0.47
N THR A 2 -34.26 10.99 -0.31
CA THR A 2 -32.82 11.22 -0.18
C THR A 2 -32.46 11.14 1.29
N GLU A 3 -32.17 9.94 1.79
CA GLU A 3 -31.71 9.78 3.17
C GLU A 3 -30.18 9.82 3.20
N ARG A 4 -29.67 10.91 3.77
CA ARG A 4 -28.27 11.10 4.18
C ARG A 4 -27.85 9.94 5.07
N ASN A 5 -27.09 9.01 4.53
CA ASN A 5 -26.33 8.06 5.32
C ASN A 5 -24.86 8.50 5.36
N GLU A 6 -24.61 9.73 5.82
CA GLU A 6 -23.25 10.13 6.16
C GLU A 6 -22.93 9.53 7.53
N ARG A 7 -22.48 8.28 7.53
CA ARG A 7 -21.86 7.69 8.72
C ARG A 7 -20.70 8.59 9.15
N VAL A 8 -20.41 8.62 10.45
CA VAL A 8 -19.25 9.35 10.95
C VAL A 8 -17.99 8.68 10.42
N TRP A 9 -17.17 9.43 9.68
CA TRP A 9 -15.86 8.94 9.24
C TRP A 9 -14.91 9.00 10.44
N ILE A 10 -14.81 7.89 11.18
CA ILE A 10 -14.09 7.88 12.46
C ILE A 10 -12.58 8.14 12.30
N ASP A 11 -12.04 7.84 11.11
CA ASP A 11 -10.68 8.18 10.71
C ASP A 11 -10.48 9.69 10.47
N LYS A 12 -11.52 10.40 9.99
CA LYS A 12 -11.48 11.86 9.81
C LYS A 12 -11.81 12.60 11.09
N GLN A 13 -12.71 12.06 11.90
CA GLN A 13 -13.07 12.62 13.19
C GLN A 13 -11.91 12.53 14.19
N HIS A 14 -11.15 11.43 14.17
CA HIS A 14 -9.98 11.22 15.03
C HIS A 14 -8.74 10.79 14.23
N PRO A 15 -8.13 11.71 13.45
CA PRO A 15 -7.04 11.38 12.54
C PRO A 15 -5.77 10.91 13.26
N ALA A 16 -5.56 11.31 14.51
CA ALA A 16 -4.44 10.83 15.31
C ALA A 16 -4.54 9.32 15.62
N ILE A 17 -5.75 8.82 15.89
CA ILE A 17 -5.99 7.39 16.13
C ILE A 17 -5.77 6.60 14.84
N PHE A 18 -6.33 7.07 13.72
CA PHE A 18 -6.13 6.42 12.43
C PHE A 18 -4.66 6.40 12.00
N LYS A 19 -3.91 7.46 12.31
CA LYS A 19 -2.47 7.53 12.08
C LYS A 19 -1.70 6.51 12.93
N ALA A 20 -2.09 6.33 14.19
CA ALA A 20 -1.48 5.30 15.04
C ALA A 20 -1.75 3.89 14.47
N LEU A 21 -2.98 3.61 14.02
CA LEU A 21 -3.32 2.35 13.35
C LEU A 21 -2.49 2.14 12.06
N SER A 22 -2.33 3.20 11.26
CA SER A 22 -1.46 3.18 10.07
C SER A 22 0.01 2.94 10.41
N ALA A 23 0.49 3.48 11.53
CA ALA A 23 1.85 3.23 12.01
C ALA A 23 2.03 1.76 12.43
N THR A 24 1.04 1.16 13.10
CA THR A 24 1.06 -0.29 13.38
C THR A 24 1.21 -1.11 12.11
N ALA A 25 0.49 -0.77 11.03
CA ALA A 25 0.66 -1.45 9.74
C ALA A 25 2.03 -1.24 9.08
N ALA A 26 2.73 -0.13 9.39
CA ALA A 26 4.10 0.08 8.93
C ALA A 26 5.09 -0.81 9.71
N GLU A 27 4.94 -0.90 11.04
CA GLU A 27 5.74 -1.79 11.89
C GLU A 27 5.56 -3.26 11.50
N ILE A 28 4.33 -3.69 11.22
CA ILE A 28 4.05 -5.05 10.76
C ILE A 28 4.77 -5.35 9.44
N ARG A 29 4.78 -4.40 8.49
CA ARG A 29 5.52 -4.57 7.22
C ARG A 29 7.02 -4.64 7.44
N ALA A 30 7.56 -3.86 8.36
CA ALA A 30 8.98 -3.92 8.71
C ALA A 30 9.35 -5.26 9.35
N ALA A 31 8.54 -5.74 10.32
CA ALA A 31 8.71 -7.05 10.93
C ALA A 31 8.57 -8.20 9.93
N ALA A 32 7.61 -8.11 9.01
CA ALA A 32 7.44 -9.09 7.94
C ALA A 32 8.68 -9.16 7.03
N ALA A 33 9.20 -8.01 6.59
CA ALA A 33 10.41 -7.96 5.79
C ALA A 33 11.63 -8.55 6.53
N ALA A 34 11.78 -8.24 7.83
CA ALA A 34 12.84 -8.79 8.66
C ALA A 34 12.72 -10.32 8.83
N ALA A 35 11.49 -10.83 8.96
CA ALA A 35 11.18 -12.25 9.08
C ALA A 35 11.16 -13.00 7.72
N GLY A 36 11.51 -12.33 6.61
CA GLY A 36 11.52 -12.91 5.27
C GLY A 36 10.13 -13.22 4.69
N ILE A 37 9.06 -12.63 5.24
CA ILE A 37 7.71 -12.70 4.68
C ILE A 37 7.58 -11.69 3.55
N ASP A 38 7.29 -12.18 2.36
CA ASP A 38 7.10 -11.34 1.18
C ASP A 38 5.78 -10.55 1.22
N ARG A 39 5.71 -9.52 0.36
CA ARG A 39 4.50 -8.69 0.26
C ARG A 39 3.31 -9.45 -0.31
N ARG A 40 3.54 -10.47 -1.15
CA ARG A 40 2.48 -11.28 -1.77
C ARG A 40 1.65 -11.99 -0.69
N LEU A 41 2.30 -12.59 0.31
CA LEU A 41 1.61 -13.27 1.41
C LEU A 41 0.82 -12.30 2.29
N ILE A 42 1.37 -11.12 2.59
CA ILE A 42 0.66 -10.07 3.35
C ILE A 42 -0.63 -9.70 2.63
N GLU A 43 -0.58 -9.46 1.32
CA GLU A 43 -1.77 -9.09 0.55
C GLU A 43 -2.76 -10.25 0.39
N LEU A 44 -2.28 -11.48 0.31
CA LEU A 44 -3.12 -12.68 0.31
C LEU A 44 -3.96 -12.76 1.60
N ILE A 45 -3.34 -12.52 2.76
CA ILE A 45 -4.02 -12.46 4.07
C ILE A 45 -5.00 -11.28 4.10
N ASN A 46 -4.57 -10.09 3.71
CA ASN A 46 -5.42 -8.89 3.74
C ASN A 46 -6.69 -9.06 2.91
N LEU A 47 -6.56 -9.63 1.71
CA LEU A 47 -7.68 -9.96 0.84
C LEU A 47 -8.62 -10.96 1.52
N ARG A 48 -8.09 -12.07 2.06
CA ARG A 48 -8.93 -13.12 2.65
C ARG A 48 -9.70 -12.62 3.86
N VAL A 49 -9.05 -11.90 4.77
CA VAL A 49 -9.70 -11.33 5.95
C VAL A 49 -10.76 -10.30 5.54
N SER A 50 -10.47 -9.47 4.55
CA SER A 50 -11.43 -8.50 4.01
C SER A 50 -12.63 -9.14 3.32
N GLN A 51 -12.46 -10.31 2.68
CA GLN A 51 -13.57 -11.10 2.11
C GLN A 51 -14.49 -11.62 3.20
N ILE A 52 -13.94 -12.13 4.31
CA ILE A 52 -14.72 -12.65 5.44
C ILE A 52 -15.48 -11.53 6.13
N ASN A 53 -14.84 -10.39 6.37
CA ASN A 53 -15.46 -9.24 7.02
C ASN A 53 -16.40 -8.46 6.08
N GLY A 54 -16.32 -8.68 4.76
CA GLY A 54 -17.11 -7.98 3.76
C GLY A 54 -16.76 -6.49 3.63
N CYS A 55 -15.48 -6.12 3.66
CA CYS A 55 -15.04 -4.73 3.47
C CYS A 55 -14.78 -4.41 1.98
N PRO A 56 -15.70 -3.75 1.25
CA PRO A 56 -15.53 -3.54 -0.19
C PRO A 56 -14.38 -2.57 -0.52
N TYR A 57 -14.17 -1.52 0.28
CA TYR A 57 -13.04 -0.60 0.13
C TYR A 57 -11.70 -1.32 0.29
N CYS A 58 -11.59 -2.17 1.31
CA CYS A 58 -10.36 -2.90 1.61
C CYS A 58 -10.07 -3.94 0.52
N LEU A 59 -11.11 -4.58 -0.03
CA LEU A 59 -10.97 -5.49 -1.17
C LEU A 59 -10.40 -4.77 -2.40
N ASP A 60 -10.87 -3.56 -2.71
CA ASP A 60 -10.31 -2.77 -3.83
C ASP A 60 -8.84 -2.39 -3.60
N VAL A 61 -8.49 -1.94 -2.39
CA VAL A 61 -7.12 -1.58 -2.03
C VAL A 61 -6.19 -2.78 -2.15
N HIS A 62 -6.57 -3.92 -1.57
CA HIS A 62 -5.71 -5.10 -1.46
C HIS A 62 -5.72 -5.99 -2.70
N GLU A 63 -6.74 -5.89 -3.57
CA GLU A 63 -6.69 -6.47 -4.91
C GLU A 63 -5.58 -5.83 -5.72
N HIS A 64 -5.53 -4.49 -5.71
CA HIS A 64 -4.53 -3.76 -6.45
C HIS A 64 -3.12 -3.97 -5.91
N ALA A 65 -2.96 -3.82 -4.60
CA ALA A 65 -1.68 -4.06 -3.94
C ALA A 65 -1.21 -5.51 -4.13
N GLY A 66 -2.15 -6.46 -4.08
CA GLY A 66 -1.89 -7.88 -4.32
C GLY A 66 -1.36 -8.16 -5.73
N LEU A 67 -2.02 -7.60 -6.76
CA LEU A 67 -1.55 -7.70 -8.14
C LEU A 67 -0.14 -7.11 -8.30
N GLY A 68 0.11 -5.94 -7.71
CA GLY A 68 1.44 -5.30 -7.72
C GLY A 68 2.51 -6.12 -6.98
N ALA A 69 2.11 -6.91 -5.99
CA ALA A 69 2.98 -7.81 -5.24
C ALA A 69 3.15 -9.21 -5.87
N GLY A 70 2.55 -9.46 -7.04
CA GLY A 70 2.71 -10.72 -7.77
C GLY A 70 1.63 -11.78 -7.53
N LEU A 71 0.51 -11.43 -6.88
CA LEU A 71 -0.70 -12.27 -6.96
C LEU A 71 -1.26 -12.22 -8.38
N SER A 72 -1.74 -13.36 -8.87
CA SER A 72 -2.47 -13.43 -10.12
C SER A 72 -3.96 -13.12 -9.92
N ALA A 73 -4.63 -12.64 -10.97
CA ALA A 73 -6.09 -12.48 -10.96
C ALA A 73 -6.81 -13.81 -10.69
N GLN A 74 -6.23 -14.94 -11.12
CA GLN A 74 -6.78 -16.27 -10.86
C GLN A 74 -6.73 -16.61 -9.37
N GLU A 75 -5.60 -16.37 -8.69
CA GLU A 75 -5.48 -16.56 -7.25
C GLU A 75 -6.55 -15.75 -6.52
N ILE A 76 -6.60 -14.43 -6.77
CA ILE A 76 -7.56 -13.54 -6.12
C ILE A 76 -9.01 -14.03 -6.30
N ALA A 77 -9.36 -14.44 -7.53
CA ALA A 77 -10.72 -14.91 -7.85
C ALA A 77 -11.12 -16.19 -7.10
N VAL A 78 -10.18 -17.13 -6.90
CA VAL A 78 -10.46 -18.42 -6.24
C VAL A 78 -10.19 -18.42 -4.74
N LEU A 79 -9.63 -17.34 -4.19
CA LEU A 79 -9.31 -17.18 -2.77
C LEU A 79 -10.47 -17.51 -1.82
N PRO A 80 -11.74 -17.14 -2.08
CA PRO A 80 -12.84 -17.51 -1.19
C PRO A 80 -13.02 -19.03 -1.00
N ALA A 81 -12.53 -19.83 -1.94
CA ALA A 81 -12.64 -21.29 -1.97
C ALA A 81 -11.28 -21.99 -1.78
N TRP A 82 -10.26 -21.32 -1.24
CA TRP A 82 -8.89 -21.84 -1.15
C TRP A 82 -8.78 -23.22 -0.49
N ARG A 83 -9.64 -23.55 0.48
CA ARG A 83 -9.65 -24.88 1.14
C ARG A 83 -10.05 -26.02 0.21
N ARG A 84 -10.76 -25.72 -0.89
CA ARG A 84 -11.26 -26.72 -1.87
C ARG A 84 -10.30 -26.96 -3.05
N GLY A 85 -9.28 -26.12 -3.24
CA GLY A 85 -8.37 -26.19 -4.37
C GLY A 85 -7.61 -24.88 -4.60
N GLY A 86 -6.99 -24.70 -5.77
CA GLY A 86 -6.24 -23.48 -6.14
C GLY A 86 -4.72 -23.64 -6.09
N THR A 87 -4.03 -22.59 -6.53
CA THR A 87 -2.57 -22.56 -6.79
C THR A 87 -1.73 -22.25 -5.53
N TYR A 88 -2.36 -22.21 -4.36
CA TYR A 88 -1.71 -21.90 -3.09
C TYR A 88 -0.79 -23.01 -2.61
N SER A 89 0.42 -22.63 -2.17
CA SER A 89 1.37 -23.52 -1.52
C SER A 89 0.86 -24.02 -0.16
N ALA A 90 1.51 -25.03 0.41
CA ALA A 90 1.18 -25.50 1.77
C ALA A 90 1.39 -24.39 2.82
N ALA A 91 2.45 -23.59 2.66
CA ALA A 91 2.74 -22.45 3.52
C ALA A 91 1.67 -21.35 3.40
N ASP A 92 1.22 -21.01 2.17
CA ASP A 92 0.09 -20.08 1.95
C ASP A 92 -1.18 -20.58 2.65
N ARG A 93 -1.49 -21.88 2.52
CA ARG A 93 -2.67 -22.50 3.12
C ARG A 93 -2.64 -22.45 4.64
N ALA A 94 -1.47 -22.69 5.24
CA ALA A 94 -1.28 -22.60 6.68
C ALA A 94 -1.47 -21.15 7.19
N ALA A 95 -0.91 -20.17 6.48
CA ALA A 95 -1.09 -18.76 6.81
C ALA A 95 -2.57 -18.32 6.67
N LEU A 96 -3.26 -18.77 5.61
CA LEU A 96 -4.68 -18.50 5.41
C LEU A 96 -5.54 -19.13 6.51
N GLY A 97 -5.26 -20.38 6.90
CA GLY A 97 -5.95 -21.05 8.00
C GLY A 97 -5.85 -20.28 9.32
N LEU A 98 -4.64 -19.87 9.67
CA LEU A 98 -4.37 -19.07 10.86
C LEU A 98 -5.05 -17.69 10.79
N ALA A 99 -4.99 -17.00 9.65
CA ALA A 99 -5.64 -15.71 9.45
C ALA A 99 -7.17 -15.79 9.56
N GLU A 100 -7.79 -16.87 9.06
CA GLU A 100 -9.21 -17.13 9.25
C GLU A 100 -9.55 -17.34 10.74
N ALA A 101 -8.73 -18.09 11.48
CA ALA A 101 -8.92 -18.32 12.91
C ALA A 101 -8.87 -17.00 13.70
N VAL A 102 -7.89 -16.13 13.43
CA VAL A 102 -7.78 -14.79 14.02
C VAL A 102 -9.02 -13.94 13.72
N THR A 103 -9.60 -14.10 12.53
CA THR A 103 -10.74 -13.29 12.08
C THR A 103 -12.05 -13.77 12.69
N THR A 104 -12.30 -15.08 12.69
CA THR A 104 -13.59 -15.66 13.11
C THR A 104 -13.65 -16.02 14.59
N LEU A 105 -12.49 -16.11 15.26
CA LEU A 105 -12.36 -16.51 16.67
C LEU A 105 -13.15 -17.80 16.97
N PRO A 106 -12.79 -18.94 16.35
CA PRO A 106 -13.47 -20.20 16.61
C PRO A 106 -13.15 -20.71 18.03
N ASP A 107 -13.66 -21.90 18.37
CA ASP A 107 -13.27 -22.58 19.62
C ASP A 107 -11.76 -22.85 19.72
N GLU A 108 -11.32 -23.18 20.93
CA GLU A 108 -9.91 -23.39 21.28
C GLU A 108 -9.31 -24.58 20.51
N GLU A 109 -10.03 -25.70 20.40
CA GLU A 109 -9.56 -26.88 19.65
C GLU A 109 -9.26 -26.54 18.18
N ARG A 110 -10.14 -25.78 17.52
CA ARG A 110 -9.91 -25.35 16.15
C ARG A 110 -8.79 -24.32 16.05
N THR A 111 -8.66 -23.43 17.03
CA THR A 111 -7.58 -22.45 17.08
C THR A 111 -6.21 -23.14 17.20
N ASP A 112 -6.09 -24.08 18.14
CA ASP A 112 -4.87 -24.87 18.36
C ASP A 112 -4.49 -25.66 17.11
N ARG A 113 -5.47 -26.27 16.43
CA ARG A 113 -5.22 -26.99 15.18
C ARG A 113 -4.61 -26.09 14.10
N GLU A 114 -5.14 -24.88 13.90
CA GLU A 114 -4.61 -23.95 12.89
C GLU A 114 -3.21 -23.44 13.29
N TYR A 115 -2.92 -23.31 14.59
CA TYR A 115 -1.58 -23.03 15.11
C TYR A 115 -0.59 -24.17 14.81
N GLU A 116 -0.97 -25.43 15.06
CA GLU A 116 -0.10 -26.58 14.78
C GLU A 116 0.22 -26.68 13.29
N ILE A 117 -0.78 -26.50 12.42
CA ILE A 117 -0.56 -26.46 10.96
C ILE A 117 0.37 -25.31 10.58
N ALA A 118 0.25 -24.13 11.21
CA ALA A 118 1.15 -23.01 10.95
C ALA A 118 2.59 -23.32 11.37
N ARG A 119 2.81 -24.01 12.49
CA ARG A 119 4.16 -24.40 12.98
C ARG A 119 4.89 -25.37 12.05
N GLU A 120 4.17 -26.12 11.23
CA GLU A 120 4.80 -26.99 10.21
C GLU A 120 5.51 -26.19 9.09
N HIS A 121 5.14 -24.92 8.89
CA HIS A 121 5.58 -24.11 7.76
C HIS A 121 6.24 -22.79 8.12
N TRP A 122 5.97 -22.25 9.32
CA TRP A 122 6.36 -20.92 9.73
C TRP A 122 7.02 -20.92 11.09
N SER A 123 8.06 -20.10 11.28
CA SER A 123 8.67 -19.88 12.59
C SER A 123 7.73 -19.13 13.53
N GLU A 124 8.00 -19.13 14.84
CA GLU A 124 7.20 -18.37 15.81
C GLU A 124 7.18 -16.86 15.49
N GLU A 125 8.29 -16.31 14.99
CA GLU A 125 8.38 -14.93 14.54
C GLU A 125 7.46 -14.67 13.34
N GLN A 126 7.44 -15.57 12.36
CA GLN A 126 6.59 -15.45 11.18
C GLN A 126 5.11 -15.64 11.52
N ILE A 127 4.77 -16.58 12.41
CA ILE A 127 3.42 -16.80 12.94
C ILE A 127 2.91 -15.53 13.62
N SER A 128 3.73 -14.91 14.47
CA SER A 128 3.40 -13.64 15.12
C SER A 128 3.06 -12.56 14.11
N VAL A 129 3.88 -12.40 13.06
CA VAL A 129 3.62 -11.44 11.98
C VAL A 129 2.31 -11.74 11.25
N ILE A 130 2.05 -13.01 10.88
CA ILE A 130 0.82 -13.43 10.18
C ILE A 130 -0.43 -13.04 11.00
N ILE A 131 -0.40 -13.28 12.32
CA ILE A 131 -1.48 -12.90 13.23
C ILE A 131 -1.64 -11.39 13.26
N TRP A 132 -0.54 -10.64 13.42
CA TRP A 132 -0.59 -9.18 13.42
C TRP A 132 -1.13 -8.59 12.11
N VAL A 133 -0.79 -9.17 10.96
CA VAL A 133 -1.38 -8.79 9.66
C VAL A 133 -2.89 -8.96 9.71
N ALA A 134 -3.38 -10.13 10.11
CA ALA A 134 -4.82 -10.43 10.21
C ALA A 134 -5.56 -9.52 11.21
N VAL A 135 -4.96 -9.23 12.38
CA VAL A 135 -5.48 -8.29 13.37
C VAL A 135 -5.59 -6.88 12.79
N ALA A 136 -4.51 -6.39 12.17
CA ALA A 136 -4.46 -5.03 11.64
C ALA A 136 -5.49 -4.82 10.52
N ILE A 137 -5.55 -5.72 9.52
CA ILE A 137 -6.54 -5.60 8.46
C ILE A 137 -7.97 -5.74 8.99
N GLY A 138 -8.19 -6.60 10.00
CA GLY A 138 -9.47 -6.67 10.70
C GLY A 138 -9.88 -5.34 11.34
N ALA A 139 -8.93 -4.58 11.90
CA ALA A 139 -9.19 -3.24 12.42
C ALA A 139 -9.51 -2.23 11.30
N PHE A 140 -8.75 -2.22 10.20
CA PHE A 140 -9.06 -1.37 9.04
C PHE A 140 -10.41 -1.70 8.41
N ASN A 141 -10.79 -2.97 8.32
CA ASN A 141 -12.10 -3.40 7.85
C ASN A 141 -13.21 -2.76 8.70
N ARG A 142 -13.08 -2.81 10.04
CA ARG A 142 -14.05 -2.21 10.96
C ARG A 142 -14.13 -0.69 10.79
N VAL A 143 -13.00 0.00 10.69
CA VAL A 143 -12.96 1.44 10.41
C VAL A 143 -13.71 1.73 9.11
N SER A 144 -13.39 1.00 8.04
CA SER A 144 -13.91 1.31 6.73
C SER A 144 -15.40 1.01 6.55
N ILE A 145 -15.85 -0.13 7.06
CA ILE A 145 -17.27 -0.52 7.03
C ILE A 145 -18.10 0.48 7.85
N LEU A 146 -17.64 0.85 9.04
CA LEU A 146 -18.41 1.72 9.94
C LEU A 146 -18.36 3.19 9.49
N SER A 147 -17.31 3.63 8.79
CA SER A 147 -17.25 4.93 8.10
C SER A 147 -18.00 4.95 6.76
N ALA A 148 -18.47 3.80 6.25
CA ALA A 148 -19.06 3.67 4.91
C ALA A 148 -18.18 4.26 3.79
N HIS A 149 -16.88 3.97 3.81
CA HIS A 149 -15.99 4.45 2.75
C HIS A 149 -16.44 3.95 1.37
N PRO A 150 -16.53 4.84 0.36
CA PRO A 150 -16.94 4.46 -0.98
C PRO A 150 -15.81 3.70 -1.66
N VAL A 151 -16.15 2.68 -2.47
CA VAL A 151 -15.19 2.10 -3.41
C VAL A 151 -15.06 3.06 -4.58
N PRO A 152 -13.86 3.59 -4.87
CA PRO A 152 -13.68 4.44 -6.03
C PRO A 152 -13.91 3.62 -7.30
N VAL A 153 -14.74 4.14 -8.21
CA VAL A 153 -14.85 3.54 -9.55
C VAL A 153 -13.53 3.81 -10.26
N ARG A 154 -12.71 2.77 -10.37
CA ARG A 154 -11.52 2.82 -11.20
C ARG A 154 -12.00 2.94 -12.63
N LYS A 155 -11.71 4.07 -13.29
CA LYS A 155 -11.80 4.15 -14.75
C LYS A 155 -11.03 2.94 -15.28
N GLU A 156 -11.64 2.17 -16.18
CA GLU A 156 -10.92 1.10 -16.87
C GLU A 156 -9.55 1.67 -17.22
N ARG A 157 -8.46 1.03 -16.77
CA ARG A 157 -7.22 1.17 -17.51
C ARG A 157 -7.66 0.74 -18.89
N LYS A 158 -7.81 1.68 -19.83
CA LYS A 158 -7.81 1.34 -21.24
C LYS A 158 -6.71 0.31 -21.33
N LYS A 159 -7.02 -0.93 -21.73
CA LYS A 159 -6.00 -1.74 -22.38
C LYS A 159 -5.33 -0.73 -23.28
N MET A 160 -4.05 -0.51 -23.06
CA MET A 160 -3.28 0.41 -23.87
C MET A 160 -3.28 -0.26 -25.24
N THR A 161 -4.38 -0.08 -25.97
CA THR A 161 -4.51 -0.44 -27.37
C THR A 161 -3.43 0.39 -27.98
N GLU A 162 -2.38 -0.31 -28.36
CA GLU A 162 -1.29 0.14 -29.21
C GLU A 162 -1.83 1.27 -30.09
N GLN A 163 -1.54 2.51 -29.70
CA GLN A 163 -1.50 3.54 -30.71
C GLN A 163 -0.29 3.17 -31.56
N PRO A 164 -0.43 3.13 -32.90
CA PRO A 164 0.67 2.73 -33.75
C PRO A 164 1.84 3.65 -33.46
N THR A 165 2.91 3.05 -32.95
CA THR A 165 4.21 3.68 -32.72
C THR A 165 4.60 4.45 -33.99
N PRO A 166 4.81 5.77 -33.95
CA PRO A 166 5.51 6.45 -35.02
C PRO A 166 6.88 5.79 -35.09
N ALA A 167 7.26 5.32 -36.28
CA ALA A 167 8.48 4.55 -36.52
C ALA A 167 9.66 5.11 -35.69
N ALA A 168 10.19 4.27 -34.82
CA ALA A 168 11.34 4.60 -33.99
C ALA A 168 12.51 5.02 -34.88
N GLN A 169 12.94 6.27 -34.73
CA GLN A 169 14.28 6.66 -35.11
C GLN A 169 15.20 6.31 -33.94
N PRO A 170 16.36 5.69 -34.18
CA PRO A 170 17.28 5.35 -33.11
C PRO A 170 17.95 6.62 -32.58
N SER A 171 17.60 7.06 -31.37
CA SER A 171 18.39 8.06 -30.64
C SER A 171 19.28 7.36 -29.63
N THR A 172 20.58 7.41 -29.89
CA THR A 172 21.63 7.21 -28.88
C THR A 172 21.54 8.33 -27.85
N GLY A 173 20.93 8.06 -26.70
CA GLY A 173 20.80 9.00 -25.59
C GLY A 173 20.34 8.30 -24.33
N GLU A 174 20.70 8.83 -23.16
CA GLU A 174 20.19 8.32 -21.89
C GLU A 174 18.65 8.36 -21.88
N PRO A 175 18.00 7.34 -21.30
CA PRO A 175 16.55 7.21 -21.30
C PRO A 175 15.88 8.40 -20.61
N GLU A 176 14.80 8.91 -21.21
CA GLU A 176 14.15 10.15 -20.79
C GLU A 176 13.44 9.93 -19.45
N ARG A 177 13.73 10.82 -18.47
CA ARG A 177 13.10 10.80 -17.15
C ARG A 177 12.31 12.08 -16.95
N ARG A 178 11.02 11.95 -16.66
CA ARG A 178 10.12 13.11 -16.50
C ARG A 178 9.25 12.96 -15.27
N VAL A 179 9.14 14.01 -14.46
CA VAL A 179 8.23 14.05 -13.31
C VAL A 179 7.13 15.07 -13.57
N VAL A 180 5.88 14.72 -13.26
CA VAL A 180 4.70 15.55 -13.50
C VAL A 180 3.85 15.60 -12.25
N ARG A 181 3.43 16.81 -11.84
CA ARG A 181 2.41 16.97 -10.79
C ARG A 181 1.04 16.60 -11.36
N ASN A 182 0.40 15.62 -10.76
CA ASN A 182 -0.93 15.16 -11.11
C ASN A 182 -1.92 15.64 -10.04
N GLU A 183 -2.50 16.82 -10.28
CA GLU A 183 -3.39 17.48 -9.31
C GLU A 183 -4.67 16.68 -9.07
N GLU A 184 -5.20 16.03 -10.11
CA GLU A 184 -6.41 15.20 -10.01
C GLU A 184 -6.21 14.01 -9.06
N LYS A 185 -4.98 13.52 -8.93
CA LYS A 185 -4.63 12.36 -8.10
C LYS A 185 -3.87 12.73 -6.84
N ASN A 186 -3.64 14.02 -6.58
CA ASN A 186 -2.81 14.51 -5.47
C ASN A 186 -1.46 13.78 -5.35
N ARG A 187 -0.74 13.65 -6.47
CA ARG A 187 0.56 12.98 -6.49
C ARG A 187 1.48 13.52 -7.57
N TYR A 188 2.77 13.22 -7.49
CA TYR A 188 3.71 13.40 -8.60
C TYR A 188 3.97 12.05 -9.25
N ASP A 189 3.86 12.00 -10.57
CA ASP A 189 4.09 10.81 -11.40
C ASP A 189 5.51 10.90 -12.01
N VAL A 190 6.31 9.84 -11.90
CA VAL A 190 7.61 9.73 -12.60
C VAL A 190 7.48 8.81 -13.81
N PHE A 191 7.97 9.27 -14.95
CA PHE A 191 7.99 8.56 -16.22
C PHE A 191 9.42 8.20 -16.62
N TYR A 192 9.59 7.06 -17.27
CA TYR A 192 10.82 6.56 -17.86
C TYR A 192 10.54 6.10 -19.30
N ASP A 193 11.19 6.73 -20.28
CA ASP A 193 10.94 6.51 -21.72
C ASP A 193 9.45 6.58 -22.09
N GLY A 194 8.74 7.55 -21.48
CA GLY A 194 7.31 7.79 -21.70
C GLY A 194 6.37 6.90 -20.90
N GLU A 195 6.87 5.86 -20.22
CA GLU A 195 6.06 4.97 -19.38
C GLU A 195 6.02 5.42 -17.93
N LEU A 196 4.86 5.31 -17.28
CA LEU A 196 4.72 5.64 -15.86
C LEU A 196 5.46 4.59 -15.02
N ALA A 197 6.53 5.02 -14.36
CA ALA A 197 7.43 4.15 -13.60
C ALA A 197 7.23 4.22 -12.07
N GLY A 198 6.47 5.20 -11.58
CA GLY A 198 6.19 5.35 -10.16
C GLY A 198 5.51 6.66 -9.81
N PHE A 199 5.30 6.89 -8.51
CA PHE A 199 4.66 8.11 -8.02
C PHE A 199 4.98 8.41 -6.55
N THR A 200 4.75 9.65 -6.13
CA THR A 200 4.71 10.06 -4.72
C THR A 200 3.44 10.84 -4.42
N GLU A 201 2.62 10.32 -3.51
CA GLU A 201 1.36 10.91 -3.08
C GLU A 201 1.57 11.99 -2.02
N TYR A 202 0.73 13.01 -2.06
CA TYR A 202 0.73 14.08 -1.08
C TYR A 202 -0.68 14.42 -0.59
N VAL A 203 -0.75 15.07 0.56
CA VAL A 203 -1.93 15.74 1.09
C VAL A 203 -1.58 17.19 1.35
N GLU A 204 -2.39 18.12 0.83
CA GLU A 204 -2.19 19.55 1.03
C GLU A 204 -3.18 20.09 2.06
N ARG A 205 -2.68 20.83 3.06
CA ARG A 205 -3.48 21.53 4.08
C ARG A 205 -2.83 22.87 4.40
N ASP A 206 -3.61 23.95 4.40
CA ASP A 206 -3.09 25.30 4.59
C ASP A 206 -1.87 25.58 3.69
N ASN A 207 -0.73 25.96 4.27
CA ASN A 207 0.52 26.17 3.53
C ASN A 207 1.44 24.92 3.47
N ASP A 208 0.98 23.77 3.94
CA ASP A 208 1.78 22.55 4.04
C ASP A 208 1.46 21.55 2.92
N THR A 209 2.49 20.82 2.48
CA THR A 209 2.40 19.64 1.62
C THR A 209 2.99 18.45 2.35
N ASP A 210 2.15 17.50 2.70
CA ASP A 210 2.51 16.28 3.40
C ASP A 210 2.68 15.12 2.42
N PHE A 211 3.91 14.68 2.17
CA PHE A 211 4.18 13.48 1.39
C PHE A 211 3.87 12.23 2.21
N VAL A 212 2.92 11.42 1.74
CA VAL A 212 2.36 10.29 2.52
C VAL A 212 2.84 8.93 2.04
N HIS A 213 3.11 8.77 0.75
CA HIS A 213 3.53 7.50 0.18
C HIS A 213 4.33 7.67 -1.11
N THR A 214 5.31 6.80 -1.35
CA THR A 214 6.11 6.79 -2.58
C THR A 214 6.28 5.35 -3.03
N GLU A 215 6.08 5.11 -4.32
CA GLU A 215 6.20 3.79 -4.94
C GLU A 215 6.90 3.92 -6.30
N ILE A 216 7.85 3.02 -6.55
CA ILE A 216 8.45 2.81 -7.87
C ILE A 216 8.12 1.38 -8.26
N ASP A 217 7.59 1.21 -9.47
CA ASP A 217 7.28 -0.12 -10.00
C ASP A 217 8.59 -0.94 -10.08
N GLY A 218 8.51 -2.19 -9.63
CA GLY A 218 9.65 -3.11 -9.56
C GLY A 218 10.38 -3.30 -10.88
N ALA A 219 9.68 -3.18 -12.02
CA ALA A 219 10.28 -3.22 -13.36
C ALA A 219 11.31 -2.10 -13.59
N TYR A 220 11.23 -1.00 -12.82
CA TYR A 220 12.12 0.14 -12.90
C TYR A 220 13.02 0.30 -11.66
N ALA A 221 13.08 -0.70 -10.78
CA ALA A 221 13.97 -0.71 -9.62
C ALA A 221 15.45 -0.54 -10.03
N GLY A 222 16.24 0.14 -9.19
CA GLY A 222 17.67 0.37 -9.44
C GLY A 222 18.00 1.45 -10.46
N LYS A 223 17.01 2.04 -11.16
CA LYS A 223 17.22 3.10 -12.17
C LYS A 223 17.34 4.52 -11.59
N GLY A 224 17.34 4.66 -10.26
CA GLY A 224 17.45 5.95 -9.56
C GLY A 224 16.19 6.83 -9.61
N LEU A 225 15.06 6.31 -10.11
CA LEU A 225 13.84 7.08 -10.32
C LEU A 225 13.22 7.62 -9.03
N GLY A 226 13.33 6.87 -7.92
CA GLY A 226 12.85 7.34 -6.62
C GLY A 226 13.51 8.65 -6.19
N SER A 227 14.84 8.76 -6.34
CA SER A 227 15.57 10.00 -5.99
C SER A 227 15.23 11.15 -6.93
N VAL A 228 15.04 10.89 -8.23
CA VAL A 228 14.62 11.91 -9.20
C VAL A 228 13.23 12.44 -8.86
N LEU A 229 12.30 11.52 -8.56
CA LEU A 229 10.94 11.84 -8.16
C LEU A 229 10.91 12.67 -6.87
N ALA A 230 11.63 12.23 -5.83
CA ALA A 230 11.69 12.96 -4.56
C ALA A 230 12.21 14.38 -4.75
N ARG A 231 13.34 14.54 -5.46
CA ARG A 231 13.95 15.83 -5.73
C ARG A 231 12.98 16.79 -6.44
N LEU A 232 12.43 16.36 -7.57
CA LEU A 232 11.58 17.23 -8.40
C LEU A 232 10.25 17.55 -7.72
N ALA A 233 9.69 16.63 -6.94
CA ALA A 233 8.50 16.90 -6.14
C ALA A 233 8.78 17.93 -5.02
N VAL A 234 9.90 17.78 -4.30
CA VAL A 234 10.32 18.72 -3.24
C VAL A 234 10.60 20.11 -3.81
N GLU A 235 11.34 20.20 -4.92
CA GLU A 235 11.63 21.46 -5.60
C GLU A 235 10.37 22.18 -6.06
N ASP A 236 9.38 21.45 -6.58
CA ASP A 236 8.08 22.03 -6.95
C ASP A 236 7.31 22.58 -5.75
N VAL A 237 7.27 21.85 -4.61
CA VAL A 237 6.63 22.34 -3.38
C VAL A 237 7.27 23.65 -2.91
N ILE A 238 8.60 23.72 -2.94
CA ILE A 238 9.37 24.91 -2.57
C ILE A 238 9.09 26.07 -3.52
N ALA A 239 9.08 25.82 -4.83
CA ALA A 239 8.76 26.83 -5.84
C ALA A 239 7.34 27.40 -5.66
N ARG A 240 6.41 26.61 -5.12
CA ARG A 240 5.05 27.02 -4.76
C ARG A 240 4.95 27.74 -3.42
N GLY A 241 6.07 27.98 -2.71
CA GLY A 241 6.11 28.71 -1.45
C GLY A 241 5.53 27.95 -0.25
N ARG A 242 5.41 26.63 -0.37
CA ARG A 242 4.78 25.76 0.64
C ARG A 242 5.83 25.11 1.53
N THR A 243 5.42 24.71 2.72
CA THR A 243 6.22 23.87 3.61
C THR A 243 6.05 22.39 3.28
N ILE A 244 7.02 21.59 3.72
CA ILE A 244 7.06 20.15 3.49
C ILE A 244 6.93 19.41 4.82
N THR A 245 5.97 18.49 4.89
CA THR A 245 5.94 17.41 5.86
C THR A 245 6.24 16.09 5.14
N ALA A 246 7.05 15.21 5.74
CA ALA A 246 7.40 13.93 5.14
C ALA A 246 6.97 12.77 6.05
N HIS A 247 5.72 12.33 5.96
CA HIS A 247 5.28 11.09 6.61
C HIS A 247 5.68 9.83 5.85
N CYS A 248 5.89 9.91 4.54
CA CYS A 248 6.48 8.86 3.74
C CYS A 248 7.93 8.59 4.21
N PRO A 249 8.26 7.36 4.64
CA PRO A 249 9.62 7.02 5.08
C PRO A 249 10.67 7.21 3.98
N PHE A 250 10.29 6.98 2.72
CA PHE A 250 11.19 7.18 1.58
C PHE A 250 11.57 8.66 1.41
N ILE A 251 10.58 9.56 1.35
CA ILE A 251 10.83 11.00 1.22
C ILE A 251 11.58 11.53 2.44
N ARG A 252 11.24 11.07 3.65
CA ARG A 252 11.97 11.44 4.86
C ARG A 252 13.43 11.02 4.79
N GLY A 253 13.71 9.75 4.50
CA GLY A 253 15.08 9.25 4.38
C GLY A 253 15.86 9.87 3.21
N TRP A 254 15.15 10.36 2.18
CA TRP A 254 15.75 11.17 1.12
C TRP A 254 16.12 12.57 1.65
N LEU A 255 15.19 13.30 2.27
CA LEU A 255 15.43 14.62 2.87
C LEU A 255 16.53 14.61 3.93
N ASP A 256 16.67 13.53 4.72
CA ASP A 256 17.75 13.38 5.70
C ASP A 256 19.14 13.40 5.05
N LYS A 257 19.25 12.97 3.78
CA LYS A 257 20.49 12.98 2.98
C LYS A 257 20.68 14.27 2.18
N HIS A 258 19.69 15.16 2.18
CA HIS A 258 19.65 16.39 1.39
C HIS A 258 19.36 17.60 2.29
N PRO A 259 20.32 17.97 3.17
CA PRO A 259 20.15 19.04 4.16
C PRO A 259 19.93 20.44 3.56
N GLU A 260 20.24 20.62 2.28
CA GLU A 260 19.96 21.85 1.52
C GLU A 260 18.47 22.25 1.51
N TYR A 261 17.55 21.31 1.74
CA TYR A 261 16.10 21.58 1.77
C TYR A 261 15.54 21.83 3.18
N ASP A 262 16.37 21.79 4.23
CA ASP A 262 15.93 21.78 5.63
C ASP A 262 15.09 22.98 6.04
N ALA A 263 15.38 24.15 5.48
CA ALA A 263 14.64 25.37 5.76
C ALA A 263 13.15 25.28 5.35
N HIS A 264 12.79 24.31 4.50
CA HIS A 264 11.44 24.11 3.98
C HIS A 264 10.70 22.95 4.66
N VAL A 265 11.38 22.16 5.50
CA VAL A 265 10.83 20.96 6.13
C VAL A 265 10.36 21.25 7.54
N VAL A 266 9.09 20.94 7.83
CA VAL A 266 8.49 21.11 9.15
C VAL A 266 8.71 19.84 9.98
N GLY A 267 9.13 20.03 11.24
CA GLY A 267 9.28 18.93 12.20
C GLY A 267 10.57 18.12 12.11
N LYS A 268 11.58 18.59 11.35
CA LYS A 268 12.91 17.96 11.34
C LYS A 268 13.54 18.04 12.74
N GLY A 269 14.02 16.91 13.26
CA GLY A 269 14.63 16.82 14.60
C GLY A 269 13.66 16.65 15.78
N ILE A 270 12.34 16.62 15.54
CA ILE A 270 11.39 16.17 16.56
C ILE A 270 11.36 14.65 16.51
N ALA A 271 12.20 14.01 17.33
CA ALA A 271 12.04 12.59 17.61
C ALA A 271 10.61 12.36 18.11
N LYS A 272 9.85 11.55 17.37
CA LYS A 272 8.55 11.02 17.80
C LYS A 272 8.75 9.66 18.43
#